data_AF-A0A2H5WFK4-F1
#
_entry.id   AF-A0A2H5WFK4-F1
#
_cell.length_a   1.000
_cell.length_b   1.000
_cell.length_c   1.000
_cell.angle_alpha   90.00
_cell.angle_beta   90.00
_cell.angle_gamma   90.00
#
_symmetry.space_group_name_H-M   'P 1'
#
loop_
_entity.id
_entity.type
_entity.pdbx_description
1 polymer ?
#
loop_
_entity_poly.entity_id
_entity_poly.type
_entity_poly.pdbx_seq_one_letter_code
_entity_poly.pdbx_strand_id
1 'polypeptide(L)'
;MTRDVATWVVAGLELVAAAAIAAFWLTWRREPHDEPWLPAGYVEHEEVFIAPDSALALVLVASAVLLVLEVPLGRSLALVAAGMLAFLGIIDLAYFARHGMFARERGGVLNAGIVAGVLLLAAILIVRFA
;
A
#
# COMPACT_ATOMS: atom_id res chain seq x y z
N MET A 1 3.02 12.67 23.58
CA MET A 1 3.80 12.27 22.39
C MET A 1 4.79 11.23 22.83
N THR A 2 4.89 10.13 22.09
CA THR A 2 5.71 8.98 22.49
C THR A 2 7.21 9.27 22.49
N ARG A 3 7.92 8.61 23.41
CA ARG A 3 9.40 8.59 23.45
C ARG A 3 9.99 7.34 22.78
N ASP A 4 9.15 6.42 22.32
CA ASP A 4 9.60 5.21 21.65
C ASP A 4 10.02 5.51 20.20
N VAL A 5 11.32 5.40 19.93
CA VAL A 5 11.91 5.61 18.60
C VAL A 5 11.31 4.64 17.58
N ALA A 6 11.00 3.39 17.97
CA ALA A 6 10.41 2.42 17.05
C ALA A 6 9.01 2.87 16.60
N THR A 7 8.21 3.44 17.50
CA THR A 7 6.89 3.98 17.16
C THR A 7 7.00 5.16 16.18
N TRP A 8 7.99 6.04 16.34
CA TRP A 8 8.25 7.10 15.38
C TRP A 8 8.63 6.58 13.99
N VAL A 9 9.47 5.54 13.93
CA VAL A 9 9.84 4.90 12.66
C VAL A 9 8.61 4.31 11.97
N VAL A 10 7.78 3.56 12.71
CA VAL A 10 6.57 2.94 12.16
C VAL A 10 5.57 3.98 11.68
N ALA A 11 5.30 5.02 12.48
CA ALA A 11 4.43 6.12 12.07
C ALA A 11 4.96 6.82 10.81
N GLY A 12 6.28 7.02 10.71
CA GLY A 12 6.92 7.55 9.50
C GLY A 12 6.70 6.66 8.28
N LEU A 13 6.85 5.34 8.42
CA LEU A 13 6.58 4.39 7.33
C LEU A 13 5.12 4.40 6.87
N GLU A 14 4.17 4.45 7.81
CA GLU A 14 2.74 4.55 7.51
C GLU A 14 2.42 5.83 6.71
N LEU A 15 3.00 6.98 7.11
CA LEU A 15 2.81 8.25 6.41
C LEU A 15 3.46 8.26 5.01
N VAL A 16 4.65 7.67 4.88
CA VAL A 16 5.31 7.52 3.57
C VAL A 16 4.48 6.64 2.64
N ALA A 17 3.93 5.52 3.15
CA ALA A 17 3.06 4.65 2.38
C ALA A 17 1.77 5.35 1.95
N ALA A 18 1.10 6.07 2.85
CA ALA A 18 -0.10 6.84 2.53
C ALA A 18 0.18 7.91 1.45
N ALA A 19 1.33 8.60 1.54
CA ALA A 19 1.75 9.57 0.54
C ALA A 19 2.09 8.89 -0.81
N ALA A 20 2.74 7.73 -0.79
CA ALA A 20 3.06 6.96 -2.00
C ALA A 20 1.79 6.47 -2.71
N ILE A 21 0.78 5.99 -1.98
CA ILE A 21 -0.53 5.61 -2.53
C ILE A 21 -1.19 6.82 -3.21
N ALA A 22 -1.24 7.96 -2.54
CA ALA A 22 -1.82 9.18 -3.10
C ALA A 22 -1.07 9.65 -4.36
N ALA A 23 0.26 9.59 -4.35
CA ALA A 23 1.10 9.94 -5.50
C ALA A 23 0.90 8.97 -6.67
N PHE A 24 0.83 7.66 -6.40
CA PHE A 24 0.55 6.63 -7.40
C PHE A 24 -0.75 6.93 -8.13
N TRP A 25 -1.86 7.10 -7.42
CA TRP A 25 -3.17 7.39 -8.03
C TRP A 25 -3.24 8.74 -8.74
N LEU A 26 -2.42 9.71 -8.33
CA LEU A 26 -2.34 11.00 -9.00
C LEU A 26 -1.59 10.89 -10.33
N THR A 27 -0.53 10.08 -10.38
CA THR A 27 0.25 9.81 -11.59
C THR A 27 -0.52 8.90 -12.54
N TRP A 28 -1.05 7.78 -12.04
CA TRP A 28 -1.79 6.78 -12.81
C TRP A 28 -2.98 7.39 -13.56
N ARG A 29 -3.72 8.31 -12.94
CA ARG A 29 -4.86 9.01 -13.60
C ARG A 29 -4.46 9.97 -14.72
N ARG A 30 -3.19 10.35 -14.81
CA ARG A 30 -2.68 11.27 -15.84
C ARG A 30 -2.02 10.52 -17.00
N GLU A 31 -1.62 9.28 -16.78
CA GLU A 31 -0.98 8.45 -17.78
C GLU A 31 -2.05 7.77 -18.65
N PRO A 32 -1.89 7.75 -19.98
CA PRO A 32 -2.70 6.88 -20.83
C PRO A 32 -2.32 5.42 -20.58
N HIS A 33 -3.31 4.54 -20.54
CA HIS A 33 -3.14 3.09 -20.36
C HIS A 33 -3.53 2.36 -21.65
N ASP A 34 -2.83 2.69 -22.75
CA ASP A 34 -3.13 2.20 -24.10
C ASP A 34 -2.12 1.17 -24.62
N GLU A 35 -1.26 0.65 -23.74
CA GLU A 35 -0.23 -0.29 -24.14
C GLU A 35 -0.80 -1.62 -24.64
N PRO A 36 -0.35 -2.13 -25.80
CA PRO A 36 -0.92 -3.36 -26.41
C PRO A 36 -0.76 -4.63 -25.58
N TRP A 37 0.13 -4.63 -24.59
CA TRP A 37 0.41 -5.76 -23.72
C TRP A 37 -0.44 -5.77 -22.45
N LEU A 38 -1.22 -4.71 -22.20
CA LEU A 38 -2.12 -4.67 -21.05
C LEU A 38 -3.23 -5.71 -21.18
N PRO A 39 -3.62 -6.38 -20.08
CA PRO A 39 -4.75 -7.29 -20.08
C PRO A 39 -6.06 -6.61 -20.48
N ALA A 40 -6.96 -7.38 -21.09
CA ALA A 40 -8.34 -6.92 -21.29
C ALA A 40 -8.98 -6.62 -19.93
N GLY A 41 -9.59 -5.43 -19.82
CA GLY A 41 -10.19 -4.97 -18.56
C GLY A 41 -9.20 -4.43 -17.52
N TYR A 42 -7.94 -4.16 -17.90
CA TYR A 42 -6.91 -3.67 -16.96
C TYR A 42 -7.32 -2.38 -16.26
N VAL A 43 -7.81 -1.40 -17.02
CA VAL A 43 -8.21 -0.09 -16.46
C VAL A 43 -9.37 -0.27 -15.48
N GLU A 44 -10.40 -1.02 -15.85
CA GLU A 44 -11.54 -1.29 -14.99
C GLU A 44 -11.14 -2.09 -13.74
N HIS A 45 -10.15 -2.99 -13.86
CA HIS A 45 -9.59 -3.71 -12.73
C HIS A 45 -8.84 -2.78 -11.78
N GLU A 46 -7.96 -1.92 -12.28
CA GLU A 46 -7.19 -0.98 -11.45
C GLU A 46 -8.11 0.07 -10.80
N GLU A 47 -9.10 0.61 -11.52
CA GLU A 47 -10.00 1.64 -10.99
C GLU A 47 -10.75 1.21 -9.72
N VAL A 48 -11.05 -0.09 -9.55
CA VAL A 48 -11.71 -0.57 -8.33
C VAL A 48 -10.81 -0.49 -7.09
N PHE A 49 -9.49 -0.35 -7.25
CA PHE A 49 -8.54 -0.18 -6.15
C PHE A 49 -8.47 1.25 -5.61
N ILE A 50 -8.94 2.25 -6.35
CA ILE A 50 -8.93 3.66 -5.89
C ILE A 50 -9.61 3.80 -4.53
N ALA A 51 -10.78 3.18 -4.36
CA ALA A 51 -11.57 3.25 -3.13
C ALA A 51 -10.87 2.55 -1.93
N PRO A 52 -10.50 1.26 -2.00
CA PRO A 52 -9.82 0.59 -0.90
C PRO A 52 -8.45 1.21 -0.58
N ASP A 53 -7.69 1.66 -1.57
CA ASP A 53 -6.40 2.34 -1.35
C ASP A 53 -6.57 3.69 -0.65
N SER A 54 -7.60 4.45 -1.04
CA SER A 54 -7.92 5.71 -0.36
C SER A 54 -8.32 5.47 1.10
N ALA A 55 -9.11 4.42 1.36
CA ALA A 55 -9.45 4.03 2.72
C ALA A 55 -8.20 3.60 3.51
N LEU A 56 -7.33 2.78 2.92
CA LEU A 56 -6.06 2.36 3.52
C LEU A 56 -5.19 3.57 3.87
N ALA A 57 -5.00 4.51 2.94
CA ALA A 57 -4.20 5.71 3.18
C ALA A 57 -4.72 6.53 4.37
N LEU A 58 -6.04 6.67 4.51
CA LEU A 58 -6.66 7.34 5.67
C LEU A 58 -6.43 6.57 6.98
N VAL A 59 -6.55 5.24 6.96
CA VAL A 59 -6.29 4.40 8.14
C VAL A 59 -4.82 4.47 8.55
N LEU A 60 -3.88 4.46 7.61
CA LEU A 60 -2.44 4.62 7.87
C LEU A 60 -2.14 5.98 8.52
N VAL A 61 -2.70 7.08 8.00
CA VAL A 61 -2.52 8.42 8.59
C VAL A 61 -3.11 8.49 9.99
N ALA A 62 -4.33 7.96 10.18
CA ALA A 62 -4.97 7.93 11.49
C ALA A 62 -4.18 7.08 12.50
N SER A 63 -3.71 5.90 12.09
CA SER A 63 -2.83 5.04 12.87
C SER A 63 -1.58 5.80 13.32
N ALA A 64 -0.85 6.40 12.38
CA ALA A 64 0.41 7.10 12.65
C ALA A 64 0.24 8.21 13.69
N VAL A 65 -0.80 9.04 13.54
CA VAL A 65 -1.12 10.11 14.47
C VAL A 65 -1.45 9.56 15.86
N LEU A 66 -2.32 8.55 15.94
CA LEU A 66 -2.73 7.97 17.22
C LEU A 66 -1.59 7.22 17.93
N LEU A 67 -0.72 6.56 17.18
CA LEU A 67 0.48 5.90 17.70
C LEU A 67 1.43 6.92 18.35
N VAL A 68 1.71 8.04 17.69
CA VAL A 68 2.54 9.12 18.23
C VAL A 68 1.90 9.77 19.46
N LEU A 69 0.57 9.87 19.49
CA LEU A 69 -0.18 10.39 20.63
C LEU A 69 -0.37 9.37 21.77
N GLU A 70 0.13 8.13 21.61
CA GLU A 70 0.01 7.03 22.58
C GLU A 70 -1.45 6.65 22.89
N VAL A 71 -2.33 6.84 21.91
CA VAL A 71 -3.73 6.43 22.01
C VAL A 71 -3.85 4.95 21.63
N PRO A 72 -4.43 4.06 22.48
CA PRO A 72 -4.47 2.62 22.24
C PRO A 72 -5.07 2.20 20.89
N LEU A 73 -6.04 2.98 20.40
CA LEU A 73 -6.69 2.77 19.10
C LEU A 73 -5.70 2.79 17.92
N GLY A 74 -4.58 3.51 18.02
CA GLY A 74 -3.56 3.54 16.97
C GLY A 74 -3.01 2.15 16.64
N ARG A 75 -2.80 1.29 17.66
CA ARG A 75 -2.33 -0.09 17.44
C ARG A 75 -3.36 -0.94 16.71
N SER A 76 -4.63 -0.79 17.07
CA SER A 76 -5.72 -1.50 16.40
C SER A 76 -5.85 -1.08 14.93
N LEU A 77 -5.74 0.22 14.65
CA LEU A 77 -5.74 0.72 13.27
C LEU A 77 -4.52 0.27 12.48
N ALA A 78 -3.33 0.21 13.09
CA ALA A 78 -2.14 -0.34 12.47
C ALA A 78 -2.35 -1.80 12.02
N LEU A 79 -2.98 -2.63 12.85
CA LEU A 79 -3.29 -4.02 12.49
C LEU A 79 -4.37 -4.13 11.41
N VAL A 80 -5.37 -3.25 11.41
CA VAL A 80 -6.37 -3.16 10.32
C VAL A 80 -5.67 -2.79 9.01
N ALA A 81 -4.82 -1.76 9.02
CA ALA A 81 -4.02 -1.36 7.86
C ALA A 81 -3.12 -2.52 7.37
N ALA A 82 -2.51 -3.27 8.29
CA ALA A 82 -1.69 -4.43 7.94
C ALA A 82 -2.49 -5.51 7.21
N GLY A 83 -3.72 -5.79 7.65
CA GLY A 83 -4.62 -6.72 6.96
C GLY A 83 -5.00 -6.22 5.56
N MET A 84 -5.30 -4.93 5.42
CA MET A 84 -5.60 -4.31 4.13
C MET A 84 -4.39 -4.38 3.18
N LEU A 85 -3.20 -3.99 3.64
CA LEU A 85 -1.95 -4.06 2.88
C LEU A 85 -1.66 -5.50 2.44
N ALA A 86 -1.78 -6.48 3.34
CA ALA A 86 -1.55 -7.88 3.02
C ALA A 86 -2.51 -8.36 1.92
N PHE A 87 -3.81 -8.06 2.07
CA PHE A 87 -4.81 -8.47 1.10
C PHE A 87 -4.58 -7.83 -0.29
N LEU A 88 -4.39 -6.51 -0.34
CA LEU A 88 -4.14 -5.78 -1.58
C LEU A 88 -2.84 -6.26 -2.25
N GLY A 89 -1.74 -6.34 -1.50
CA GLY A 89 -0.46 -6.81 -2.04
C GLY A 89 -0.49 -8.25 -2.54
N ILE A 90 -1.29 -9.14 -1.93
CA ILE A 90 -1.47 -10.52 -2.43
C ILE A 90 -2.28 -10.54 -3.73
N ILE A 91 -3.34 -9.73 -3.83
CA ILE A 91 -4.11 -9.64 -5.07
C ILE A 91 -3.24 -9.08 -6.20
N ASP A 92 -2.48 -8.01 -5.96
CA ASP A 92 -1.56 -7.44 -6.95
C ASP A 92 -0.50 -8.46 -7.38
N LEU A 93 0.11 -9.17 -6.42
CA LEU A 93 1.07 -10.23 -6.71
C LEU A 93 0.46 -11.29 -7.63
N ALA A 94 -0.75 -11.77 -7.30
CA ALA A 94 -1.43 -12.80 -8.07
C ALA A 94 -1.81 -12.30 -9.48
N TYR A 95 -2.35 -11.09 -9.58
CA TYR A 95 -2.74 -10.46 -10.84
C TYR A 95 -1.51 -10.22 -11.73
N PHE A 96 -0.47 -9.57 -11.21
CA PHE A 96 0.76 -9.29 -11.95
C PHE A 96 1.49 -10.55 -12.38
N ALA A 97 1.54 -11.58 -11.53
CA ALA A 97 2.13 -12.87 -11.89
C ALA A 97 1.35 -13.55 -13.02
N ARG A 98 0.02 -13.56 -12.94
CA ARG A 98 -0.85 -14.18 -13.95
C ARG A 98 -0.75 -13.50 -15.31
N HIS A 99 -0.60 -12.18 -15.32
CA HIS A 99 -0.58 -11.37 -16.54
C HIS A 99 0.83 -11.01 -17.04
N GLY A 100 1.87 -11.50 -16.37
CA GLY A 100 3.27 -11.25 -16.76
C GLY A 100 3.71 -9.79 -16.58
N MET A 101 3.09 -9.06 -15.66
CA MET A 101 3.40 -7.64 -15.41
C MET A 101 4.73 -7.43 -14.66
N PHE A 102 5.37 -8.50 -14.20
CA PHE A 102 6.75 -8.46 -13.68
C PHE A 102 7.83 -8.51 -14.77
N ALA A 103 7.45 -8.63 -16.04
CA ALA A 103 8.41 -8.55 -17.15
C ALA A 103 9.08 -7.17 -17.18
N ARG A 104 10.40 -7.13 -17.43
CA ARG A 104 11.20 -5.91 -17.30
C ARG A 104 10.76 -4.82 -18.28
N GLU A 105 10.41 -5.23 -19.49
CA GLU A 105 9.89 -4.38 -20.57
C GLU A 105 8.50 -3.80 -20.29
N ARG A 106 7.81 -4.28 -19.25
CA ARG A 106 6.48 -3.82 -18.80
C ARG A 106 6.54 -3.07 -17.46
N GLY A 107 7.71 -2.57 -17.08
CA GLY A 107 7.90 -1.89 -15.80
C GLY A 107 7.97 -2.82 -14.59
N GLY A 108 8.23 -4.12 -14.79
CA GLY A 108 8.13 -5.13 -13.75
C GLY A 108 8.98 -4.93 -12.49
N VAL A 109 10.06 -4.15 -12.57
CA VAL A 109 10.86 -3.77 -11.38
C VAL A 109 10.06 -2.87 -10.44
N LEU A 110 9.32 -1.90 -10.98
CA LEU A 110 8.46 -1.02 -10.19
C LEU A 110 7.31 -1.81 -9.58
N ASN A 111 6.65 -2.64 -10.38
CA ASN A 111 5.54 -3.50 -9.91
C ASN A 111 5.99 -4.44 -8.78
N ALA A 112 7.16 -5.07 -8.92
CA ALA A 112 7.74 -5.90 -7.88
C ALA A 112 8.08 -5.08 -6.62
N GLY A 113 8.61 -3.87 -6.79
CA GLY A 113 8.91 -2.95 -5.70
C GLY A 113 7.67 -2.53 -4.91
N ILE A 114 6.56 -2.22 -5.59
CA ILE A 114 5.28 -1.86 -4.96
C ILE A 114 4.76 -3.04 -4.15
N VAL A 115 4.62 -4.21 -4.78
CA VAL A 115 4.12 -5.43 -4.12
C VAL A 115 4.98 -5.80 -2.91
N ALA A 116 6.30 -5.81 -3.07
CA ALA A 116 7.22 -6.12 -1.98
C ALA A 116 7.14 -5.08 -0.85
N GLY A 117 7.04 -3.79 -1.17
CA GLY A 117 6.93 -2.72 -0.20
C GLY A 117 5.65 -2.81 0.63
N VAL A 118 4.51 -3.05 -0.03
CA VAL A 118 3.20 -3.22 0.62
C VAL A 118 3.20 -4.43 1.55
N LEU A 119 3.68 -5.59 1.09
CA LEU A 119 3.75 -6.81 1.89
C LEU A 119 4.76 -6.70 3.04
N LEU A 120 5.88 -6.03 2.83
CA LEU A 120 6.87 -5.78 3.88
C LEU A 120 6.30 -4.88 4.98
N LEU A 121 5.61 -3.80 4.61
CA LEU A 121 4.98 -2.92 5.59
C LEU A 121 3.89 -3.67 6.37
N ALA A 122 3.08 -4.49 5.71
CA ALA A 122 2.10 -5.35 6.39
C ALA A 122 2.78 -6.25 7.43
N ALA A 123 3.88 -6.92 7.06
CA ALA A 123 4.63 -7.78 7.97
C ALA A 123 5.21 -7.01 9.16
N ILE A 124 5.76 -5.81 8.93
CA ILE A 124 6.28 -4.93 10.00
C ILE A 124 5.17 -4.58 10.99
N LEU A 125 3.99 -4.16 10.51
CA LEU A 125 2.87 -3.78 11.36
C LEU A 125 2.31 -4.96 12.16
N ILE A 126 2.17 -6.14 11.53
CA ILE A 126 1.74 -7.37 12.21
C ILE A 126 2.74 -7.74 13.31
N VAL A 127 4.02 -7.87 13.00
CA VAL A 127 5.05 -8.29 13.96
C VAL A 127 5.16 -7.29 15.13
N ARG A 128 4.92 -6.01 14.88
CA ARG A 128 5.05 -4.97 15.91
C ARG A 128 3.86 -4.93 16.87
N PHE A 129 2.64 -5.21 16.40
CA PHE A 129 1.42 -4.89 17.15
C PHE A 129 0.48 -6.06 17.43
N ALA A 130 0.69 -7.25 16.84
CA ALA A 130 -0.05 -8.48 17.14
C ALA A 130 0.57 -9.23 18.34
#